data_AF-A0A954WM10-F1
#
_entry.id   AF-A0A954WM10-F1
#
_cell.length_a   1.000
_cell.length_b   1.000
_cell.length_c   1.000
_cell.angle_alpha   90.00
_cell.angle_beta   90.00
_cell.angle_gamma   90.00
#
_symmetry.space_group_name_H-M   'P 1'
#
loop_
_entity.id
_entity.type
_entity.pdbx_description
1 polymer ?
#
loop_
_entity_poly.entity_id
_entity_poly.type
_entity_poly.pdbx_seq_one_letter_code
_entity_poly.pdbx_strand_id
1 'polypeptide(L)'
;MADDPIRSEHIRRNDETLSRRGVMSSHRDHVMSHILNAGRNGGQRLCILGAGNCNDVDLETLARAFDQITLVDIDSIAIDRAVESLSPKERTSVTVIGNVDVAGIYDRLDGIGEPSSNISLVDLIELANSFTISLGEPFDVVCSTCLLTQLIDSVCMKIPESHPQFVELVLTVRNRHLRLIAELLAPNGFGLLITDFVSSRTAPELAVMTAEQLPVAAMKWIANRNFFTGVNPFLLRQRFQQSAELLRLAEFKYLSKPWKWDIGEKKFAVCVLTIRAHA
;
A
#
# COMPACT_ATOMS: atom_id res chain seq x y z
N MET A 1 -0.96 -24.63 -14.65
CA MET A 1 -0.68 -23.18 -14.69
C MET A 1 0.76 -23.04 -14.23
N ALA A 2 1.59 -22.31 -14.98
CA ALA A 2 2.95 -22.01 -14.51
C ALA A 2 2.84 -21.28 -13.16
N ASP A 3 3.74 -21.60 -12.25
CA ASP A 3 3.83 -20.97 -10.93
C ASP A 3 4.09 -19.46 -11.15
N ASP A 4 3.19 -18.59 -10.73
CA ASP A 4 3.35 -17.12 -10.75
C ASP A 4 4.08 -16.75 -9.45
N PRO A 5 5.41 -16.55 -9.48
CA PRO A 5 6.19 -16.38 -8.26
C PRO A 5 5.88 -15.07 -7.55
N ILE A 6 5.45 -14.03 -8.27
CA ILE A 6 5.08 -12.75 -7.66
C ILE A 6 3.81 -12.95 -6.84
N ARG A 7 2.74 -13.47 -7.44
CA ARG A 7 1.49 -13.77 -6.74
C ARG A 7 1.69 -14.77 -5.62
N SER A 8 2.51 -15.80 -5.84
CA SER A 8 2.84 -16.78 -4.81
C SER A 8 3.53 -16.15 -3.61
N GLU A 9 4.39 -15.15 -3.81
CA GLU A 9 5.02 -14.40 -2.71
C GLU A 9 4.01 -13.54 -1.94
N HIS A 10 3.07 -12.89 -2.63
CA HIS A 10 1.97 -12.15 -1.96
C HIS A 10 1.08 -13.08 -1.13
N ILE A 11 0.70 -14.24 -1.67
CA ILE A 11 -0.07 -15.27 -0.95
C ILE A 11 0.72 -15.77 0.27
N ARG A 12 2.01 -16.07 0.10
CA ARG A 12 2.89 -16.54 1.18
C ARG A 12 2.94 -15.53 2.34
N ARG A 13 3.03 -14.23 2.06
CA ARG A 13 3.01 -13.15 3.07
C ARG A 13 1.70 -13.10 3.84
N ASN A 14 0.58 -13.25 3.14
CA ASN A 14 -0.72 -13.34 3.80
C ASN A 14 -0.78 -14.58 4.70
N ASP A 15 -0.43 -15.77 4.20
CA ASP A 15 -0.46 -16.98 5.01
C ASP A 15 0.45 -16.89 6.25
N GLU A 16 1.63 -16.27 6.14
CA GLU A 16 2.55 -16.08 7.28
C GLU A 16 2.02 -15.15 8.37
N THR A 17 1.10 -14.23 8.02
CA THR A 17 0.57 -13.24 8.96
C THR A 17 -0.79 -13.61 9.54
N LEU A 18 -1.40 -14.73 9.14
CA LEU A 18 -2.72 -15.19 9.63
C LEU A 18 -2.80 -15.26 11.16
N SER A 19 -1.77 -15.78 11.82
CA SER A 19 -1.71 -15.91 13.28
C SER A 19 -1.19 -14.67 14.00
N ARG A 20 -0.88 -13.58 13.27
CA ARG A 20 -0.18 -12.39 13.79
C ARG A 20 -1.10 -11.20 14.08
N ARG A 21 -2.42 -11.35 13.93
CA ARG A 21 -3.40 -10.27 14.19
C ARG A 21 -3.24 -9.60 15.56
N GLY A 22 -2.84 -10.37 16.58
CA GLY A 22 -2.62 -9.87 17.94
C GLY A 22 -1.40 -8.95 18.07
N VAL A 23 -0.24 -9.35 17.53
CA VAL A 23 0.99 -8.54 17.60
C VAL A 23 0.91 -7.26 16.76
N MET A 24 0.06 -7.27 15.73
CA MET A 24 -0.19 -6.12 14.85
C MET A 24 -1.18 -5.09 15.43
N SER A 25 -1.70 -5.30 16.64
CA SER A 25 -2.73 -4.42 17.28
C SER A 25 -2.35 -2.94 17.29
N SER A 26 -1.15 -2.60 17.77
CA SER A 26 -0.71 -1.20 17.81
C SER A 26 -0.63 -0.56 16.42
N HIS A 27 -0.20 -1.31 15.40
CA HIS A 27 -0.20 -0.82 14.01
C HIS A 27 -1.63 -0.59 13.52
N ARG A 28 -2.52 -1.56 13.75
CA ARG A 28 -3.94 -1.46 13.41
C ARG A 28 -4.60 -0.27 14.07
N ASP A 29 -4.29 0.04 15.33
CA ASP A 29 -4.84 1.22 16.02
C ASP A 29 -4.45 2.53 15.32
N HIS A 30 -3.19 2.64 14.87
CA HIS A 30 -2.73 3.79 14.08
C HIS A 30 -3.46 3.90 12.74
N VAL A 31 -3.54 2.80 11.98
CA VAL A 31 -4.23 2.73 10.69
C VAL A 31 -5.70 3.12 10.84
N MET A 32 -6.39 2.49 11.79
CA MET A 32 -7.80 2.72 12.09
C MET A 32 -8.07 4.17 12.47
N SER A 33 -7.22 4.77 13.32
CA SER A 33 -7.35 6.18 13.69
C SER A 33 -7.27 7.10 12.46
N HIS A 34 -6.37 6.83 11.52
CA HIS A 34 -6.27 7.62 10.29
C HIS A 34 -7.48 7.44 9.36
N ILE A 35 -7.92 6.20 9.13
CA ILE A 35 -9.09 5.90 8.28
C ILE A 35 -10.36 6.54 8.87
N LEU A 36 -10.63 6.32 10.16
CA LEU A 36 -11.83 6.84 10.81
C LEU A 36 -11.81 8.37 10.87
N ASN A 37 -10.66 9.01 11.09
CA ASN A 37 -10.57 10.47 11.06
C ASN A 37 -10.81 11.03 9.66
N ALA A 38 -10.36 10.35 8.61
CA ALA A 38 -10.61 10.74 7.23
C ALA A 38 -12.11 10.67 6.86
N GLY A 39 -12.81 9.63 7.33
CA GLY A 39 -14.25 9.43 7.07
C GLY A 39 -15.20 10.38 7.83
N ARG A 40 -14.72 11.19 8.79
CA ARG A 40 -15.58 12.06 9.61
C ARG A 40 -16.26 13.20 8.87
N ASN A 41 -15.73 13.65 7.73
CA ASN A 41 -16.10 14.93 7.10
C ASN A 41 -16.96 14.79 5.83
N GLY A 42 -17.40 13.59 5.47
CA GLY A 42 -18.27 13.37 4.32
C GLY A 42 -18.11 11.98 3.74
N GLY A 43 -19.25 11.37 3.39
CA GLY A 43 -19.35 10.19 2.56
C GLY A 43 -18.97 8.85 3.21
N GLN A 44 -19.57 7.80 2.66
CA GLN A 44 -19.81 6.52 3.30
C GLN A 44 -18.94 5.40 2.70
N ARG A 45 -18.05 5.74 1.75
CA ARG A 45 -17.39 4.76 0.88
C ARG A 45 -15.90 4.71 1.10
N LEU A 46 -15.44 3.55 1.58
CA LEU A 46 -14.03 3.26 1.83
C LEU A 46 -13.51 2.26 0.78
N CYS A 47 -12.35 2.54 0.18
CA CYS A 47 -11.57 1.57 -0.56
C CYS A 47 -10.27 1.25 0.20
N ILE A 48 -9.95 -0.04 0.34
CA ILE A 48 -8.67 -0.49 0.89
C ILE A 48 -7.91 -1.25 -0.20
N LEU A 49 -6.77 -0.69 -0.59
CA LEU A 49 -5.84 -1.28 -1.56
C LEU A 49 -4.76 -2.10 -0.83
N GLY A 50 -4.67 -3.39 -1.15
CA GLY A 50 -3.77 -4.32 -0.48
C GLY A 50 -4.33 -4.77 0.86
N ALA A 51 -5.61 -5.14 0.87
CA ALA A 51 -6.32 -5.47 2.10
C ALA A 51 -5.82 -6.76 2.77
N GLY A 52 -5.32 -7.74 1.99
CA GLY A 52 -4.87 -9.05 2.44
C GLY A 52 -5.83 -9.70 3.44
N ASN A 53 -5.29 -10.22 4.55
CA ASN A 53 -6.09 -10.77 5.66
C ASN A 53 -6.82 -9.71 6.50
N CYS A 54 -6.78 -8.43 6.11
CA CYS A 54 -7.26 -7.29 6.89
C CYS A 54 -6.61 -7.20 8.29
N ASN A 55 -5.37 -7.66 8.46
CA ASN A 55 -4.69 -7.61 9.76
C ASN A 55 -4.40 -6.19 10.25
N ASP A 56 -4.23 -5.25 9.31
CA ASP A 56 -3.95 -3.84 9.57
C ASP A 56 -5.22 -3.03 9.90
N VAL A 57 -6.41 -3.62 9.77
CA VAL A 57 -7.69 -2.94 10.03
C VAL A 57 -8.62 -3.77 10.90
N ASP A 58 -9.53 -3.10 11.58
CA ASP A 58 -10.66 -3.76 12.24
C ASP A 58 -11.87 -3.66 11.32
N LEU A 59 -12.05 -4.69 10.48
CA LEU A 59 -13.04 -4.66 9.41
C LEU A 59 -14.48 -4.54 9.95
N GLU A 60 -14.77 -5.14 11.10
CA GLU A 60 -16.07 -5.03 11.78
C GLU A 60 -16.35 -3.59 12.20
N THR A 61 -15.36 -2.92 12.81
CA THR A 61 -15.46 -1.50 13.18
C THR A 61 -15.65 -0.61 11.96
N LEU A 62 -14.91 -0.88 10.87
CA LEU A 62 -15.06 -0.12 9.63
C LEU A 62 -16.44 -0.34 9.01
N ALA A 63 -16.96 -1.57 8.97
CA ALA A 63 -18.26 -1.90 8.37
C ALA A 63 -19.45 -1.25 9.10
N ARG A 64 -19.25 -0.77 10.33
CA ARG A 64 -20.20 0.05 11.09
C ARG A 64 -20.03 1.54 10.86
N ALA A 65 -18.85 1.97 10.46
CA ALA A 65 -18.50 3.38 10.25
C ALA A 65 -18.72 3.84 8.80
N PHE A 66 -18.70 2.91 7.84
CA PHE A 66 -18.85 3.14 6.41
C PHE A 66 -19.99 2.29 5.86
N ASP A 67 -20.84 2.86 5.02
CA ASP A 67 -21.96 2.15 4.40
C ASP A 67 -21.53 1.26 3.23
N GLN A 68 -20.36 1.56 2.63
CA GLN A 68 -19.73 0.68 1.66
C GLN A 68 -18.21 0.61 1.88
N ILE A 69 -17.68 -0.60 1.85
CA ILE A 69 -16.26 -0.90 1.88
C ILE A 69 -15.92 -1.75 0.65
N THR A 70 -14.89 -1.36 -0.07
CA THR A 70 -14.31 -2.15 -1.17
C THR A 70 -12.92 -2.60 -0.77
N LEU A 71 -12.72 -3.92 -0.67
CA LEU A 71 -11.44 -4.54 -0.41
C LEU A 71 -10.82 -5.00 -1.72
N VAL A 72 -9.59 -4.56 -2.00
CA VAL A 72 -8.85 -4.89 -3.21
C VAL A 72 -7.57 -5.59 -2.84
N ASP A 73 -7.34 -6.78 -3.40
CA ASP A 73 -6.09 -7.50 -3.23
C ASP A 73 -5.83 -8.45 -4.41
N ILE A 74 -4.56 -8.81 -4.60
CA ILE A 74 -4.18 -9.84 -5.56
C ILE A 74 -4.51 -11.24 -5.03
N ASP A 75 -4.48 -11.42 -3.72
CA ASP A 75 -4.85 -12.64 -3.02
C ASP A 75 -6.33 -12.60 -2.63
N SER A 76 -7.17 -13.09 -3.53
CA SER A 76 -8.62 -13.21 -3.32
C SER A 76 -8.97 -14.06 -2.09
N ILE A 77 -8.17 -15.09 -1.79
CA ILE A 77 -8.44 -16.01 -0.70
C ILE A 77 -8.26 -15.32 0.66
N ALA A 78 -7.23 -14.48 0.81
CA ALA A 78 -6.99 -13.74 2.04
C ALA A 78 -8.13 -12.77 2.39
N ILE A 79 -8.62 -12.01 1.40
CA ILE A 79 -9.73 -11.06 1.60
C ILE A 79 -11.07 -11.78 1.82
N ASP A 80 -11.33 -12.90 1.14
CA ASP A 80 -12.54 -13.69 1.36
C ASP A 80 -12.59 -14.23 2.81
N ARG A 81 -11.48 -14.80 3.30
CA ARG A 81 -11.35 -15.26 4.69
C ARG A 81 -11.61 -14.14 5.70
N ALA A 82 -11.10 -12.93 5.43
CA ALA A 82 -11.33 -11.78 6.30
C ALA A 82 -12.82 -11.41 6.37
N VAL A 83 -13.52 -11.41 5.23
CA VAL A 83 -14.95 -11.09 5.14
C VAL A 83 -15.85 -12.19 5.73
N GLU A 84 -15.44 -13.45 5.65
CA GLU A 84 -16.14 -14.58 6.27
C GLU A 84 -16.26 -14.44 7.80
N SER A 85 -15.30 -13.75 8.43
CA SER A 85 -15.32 -13.51 9.88
C SER A 85 -16.36 -12.48 10.34
N LEU A 86 -16.92 -11.69 9.42
CA LEU A 86 -17.93 -10.67 9.73
C LEU A 86 -19.30 -11.28 9.99
N SER A 87 -20.12 -10.58 10.78
CA SER A 87 -21.53 -10.92 10.90
C SER A 87 -22.25 -10.76 9.54
N PRO A 88 -23.37 -11.49 9.30
CA PRO A 88 -24.13 -11.36 8.06
C PRO A 88 -24.57 -9.93 7.75
N LYS A 89 -24.83 -9.11 8.79
CA LYS A 89 -25.20 -7.70 8.65
C LYS A 89 -24.03 -6.83 8.17
N GLU A 90 -22.85 -7.01 8.75
CA GLU A 90 -21.67 -6.22 8.35
C GLU A 90 -21.17 -6.64 6.97
N ARG A 91 -21.35 -7.91 6.59
CA ARG A 91 -20.95 -8.40 5.27
C ARG A 91 -21.67 -7.68 4.13
N THR A 92 -22.89 -7.17 4.32
CA THR A 92 -23.63 -6.51 3.23
C THR A 92 -23.03 -5.17 2.79
N SER A 93 -22.23 -4.52 3.64
CA SER A 93 -21.52 -3.29 3.26
C SER A 93 -20.16 -3.56 2.62
N VAL A 94 -19.68 -4.81 2.56
CA VAL A 94 -18.35 -5.14 2.05
C VAL A 94 -18.42 -5.77 0.66
N THR A 95 -17.71 -5.16 -0.28
CA THR A 95 -17.46 -5.67 -1.64
C THR A 95 -16.02 -6.14 -1.74
N VAL A 96 -15.82 -7.36 -2.25
CA VAL A 96 -14.51 -7.94 -2.49
C VAL A 96 -14.17 -7.84 -3.97
N ILE A 97 -12.99 -7.30 -4.29
CA ILE A 97 -12.42 -7.29 -5.64
C ILE A 97 -11.04 -7.95 -5.57
N GLY A 98 -11.03 -9.28 -5.68
CA GLY A 98 -9.83 -10.10 -5.63
C GLY A 98 -9.15 -10.30 -6.99
N ASN A 99 -7.95 -10.87 -6.96
CA ASN A 99 -7.10 -11.13 -8.14
C ASN A 99 -6.74 -9.85 -8.92
N VAL A 100 -6.62 -8.73 -8.22
CA VAL A 100 -6.29 -7.43 -8.82
C VAL A 100 -4.81 -7.12 -8.62
N ASP A 101 -4.07 -7.01 -9.73
CA ASP A 101 -2.77 -6.36 -9.75
C ASP A 101 -2.96 -4.84 -9.89
N VAL A 102 -2.73 -4.10 -8.80
CA VAL A 102 -2.81 -2.63 -8.80
C VAL A 102 -1.57 -1.93 -9.37
N ALA A 103 -0.48 -2.66 -9.61
CA ALA A 103 0.69 -2.16 -10.35
C ALA A 103 0.50 -2.27 -11.87
N GLY A 104 -0.37 -3.18 -12.33
CA GLY A 104 -0.75 -3.36 -13.72
C GLY A 104 0.30 -4.02 -14.61
N ILE A 105 1.30 -4.64 -14.02
CA ILE A 105 2.46 -5.20 -14.74
C ILE A 105 2.86 -6.60 -14.31
N TYR A 106 2.25 -7.23 -13.30
CA TYR A 106 2.71 -8.50 -12.75
C TYR A 106 2.73 -9.63 -13.77
N ASP A 107 1.65 -9.81 -14.52
CA ASP A 107 1.55 -10.82 -15.60
C ASP A 107 2.68 -10.67 -16.64
N ARG A 108 3.19 -9.46 -16.81
CA ARG A 108 4.24 -9.12 -17.78
C ARG A 108 5.64 -9.17 -17.16
N LEU A 109 5.74 -8.77 -15.91
CA LEU A 109 6.94 -8.79 -15.09
C LEU A 109 7.41 -10.22 -14.86
N ASP A 110 6.48 -11.17 -14.76
CA ASP A 110 6.80 -12.57 -14.60
C ASP A 110 7.50 -13.21 -15.79
N GLY A 111 7.08 -12.83 -17.00
CA GLY A 111 7.65 -13.35 -18.24
C GLY A 111 8.99 -12.75 -18.62
N ILE A 112 9.53 -11.78 -17.87
CA ILE A 112 10.84 -11.20 -18.20
C ILE A 112 11.94 -12.25 -18.08
N GLY A 113 12.78 -12.34 -19.12
CA GLY A 113 13.89 -13.29 -19.17
C GLY A 113 13.52 -14.66 -19.72
N GLU A 114 12.23 -14.92 -20.00
CA GLU A 114 11.82 -16.10 -20.75
C GLU A 114 12.19 -15.94 -22.24
N PRO A 115 12.72 -16.99 -22.92
CA PRO A 115 13.08 -16.91 -24.34
C PRO A 115 11.93 -16.53 -25.27
N SER A 116 10.68 -16.77 -24.85
CA SER A 116 9.45 -16.43 -25.57
C SER A 116 8.94 -15.01 -25.32
N SER A 117 9.52 -14.30 -24.35
CA SER A 117 9.06 -12.98 -23.96
C SER A 117 9.74 -11.90 -24.79
N ASN A 118 8.93 -11.14 -25.52
CA ASN A 118 9.41 -10.02 -26.33
C ASN A 118 9.26 -8.67 -25.62
N ILE A 119 8.96 -8.67 -24.31
CA ILE A 119 8.72 -7.42 -23.58
C ILE A 119 10.03 -6.81 -23.07
N SER A 120 10.25 -5.55 -23.40
CA SER A 120 11.37 -4.77 -22.86
C SER A 120 10.99 -4.09 -21.53
N LEU A 121 11.98 -3.62 -20.77
CA LEU A 121 11.70 -2.82 -19.58
C LEU A 121 11.10 -1.45 -19.92
N VAL A 122 11.37 -0.91 -21.12
CA VAL A 122 10.71 0.31 -21.61
C VAL A 122 9.21 0.06 -21.73
N ASP A 123 8.81 -1.05 -22.34
CA ASP A 123 7.39 -1.41 -22.49
C ASP A 123 6.71 -1.58 -21.12
N LEU A 124 7.40 -2.16 -20.13
CA LEU A 124 6.88 -2.30 -18.78
C LEU A 124 6.70 -0.96 -18.05
N ILE A 125 7.64 -0.04 -18.25
CA ILE A 125 7.53 1.32 -17.72
C ILE A 125 6.31 2.02 -18.34
N GLU A 126 6.12 1.91 -19.66
CA GLU A 126 4.96 2.47 -20.34
C GLU A 126 3.64 1.83 -19.88
N LEU A 127 3.61 0.51 -19.70
CA LEU A 127 2.45 -0.23 -19.17
C LEU A 127 2.12 0.21 -17.75
N ALA A 128 3.11 0.23 -16.84
CA ALA A 128 2.91 0.70 -15.46
C ALA A 128 2.41 2.15 -15.43
N ASN A 129 2.97 3.03 -16.27
CA ASN A 129 2.61 4.44 -16.30
C ASN A 129 1.20 4.67 -16.88
N SER A 130 0.76 3.85 -17.83
CA SER A 130 -0.55 3.97 -18.49
C SER A 130 -1.65 3.13 -17.85
N PHE A 131 -1.30 2.24 -16.91
CA PHE A 131 -2.26 1.38 -16.21
C PHE A 131 -3.43 2.20 -15.66
N THR A 132 -4.66 1.72 -15.80
CA THR A 132 -5.82 2.27 -15.12
C THR A 132 -6.71 1.12 -14.68
N ILE A 133 -7.44 1.34 -13.58
CA ILE A 133 -8.41 0.38 -13.08
C ILE A 133 -9.67 1.13 -12.69
N SER A 134 -10.82 0.58 -13.04
CA SER A 134 -12.11 1.05 -12.55
C SER A 134 -12.60 0.11 -11.47
N LEU A 135 -12.82 0.66 -10.27
CA LEU A 135 -13.36 -0.07 -9.11
C LEU A 135 -14.82 0.32 -8.85
N GLY A 136 -15.47 0.89 -9.88
CA GLY A 136 -16.79 1.50 -9.79
C GLY A 136 -16.72 2.99 -9.51
N GLU A 137 -17.76 3.48 -8.87
CA GLU A 137 -17.89 4.89 -8.49
C GLU A 137 -16.80 5.33 -7.48
N PRO A 138 -16.39 6.61 -7.45
CA PRO A 138 -15.33 7.12 -6.58
C PRO A 138 -15.59 6.94 -5.07
N PHE A 139 -14.52 7.01 -4.28
CA PHE A 139 -14.52 6.74 -2.83
C PHE A 139 -14.22 7.99 -2.01
N ASP A 140 -14.88 8.11 -0.87
CA ASP A 140 -14.65 9.20 0.08
C ASP A 140 -13.34 9.02 0.84
N VAL A 141 -12.94 7.77 1.05
CA VAL A 141 -11.64 7.41 1.63
C VAL A 141 -11.01 6.29 0.79
N VAL A 142 -9.76 6.49 0.36
CA VAL A 142 -8.93 5.45 -0.26
C VAL A 142 -7.71 5.23 0.61
N CYS A 143 -7.50 4.02 1.11
CA CYS A 143 -6.37 3.68 1.96
C CYS A 143 -5.53 2.58 1.32
N SER A 144 -4.23 2.82 1.17
CA SER A 144 -3.26 1.77 0.86
C SER A 144 -2.48 1.42 2.13
N THR A 145 -2.59 0.16 2.56
CA THR A 145 -2.02 -0.34 3.83
C THR A 145 -0.75 -1.13 3.58
N CYS A 146 0.42 -0.50 3.68
CA CYS A 146 1.74 -1.12 3.55
C CYS A 146 1.92 -1.96 2.26
N LEU A 147 1.20 -1.59 1.19
CA LEU A 147 1.23 -2.28 -0.10
C LEU A 147 2.39 -1.81 -0.98
N LEU A 148 2.73 -0.52 -0.92
CA LEU A 148 3.68 0.11 -1.86
C LEU A 148 5.05 -0.58 -1.88
N THR A 149 5.59 -0.95 -0.71
CA THR A 149 6.85 -1.68 -0.61
C THR A 149 6.75 -3.07 -1.25
N GLN A 150 5.60 -3.73 -1.17
CA GLN A 150 5.35 -5.01 -1.81
C GLN A 150 5.26 -4.89 -3.33
N LEU A 151 4.64 -3.82 -3.84
CA LEU A 151 4.62 -3.54 -5.29
C LEU A 151 6.04 -3.35 -5.84
N ILE A 152 6.88 -2.62 -5.11
CA ILE A 152 8.28 -2.39 -5.47
C ILE A 152 9.09 -3.68 -5.34
N ASP A 153 8.86 -4.47 -4.30
CA ASP A 153 9.57 -5.72 -4.09
C ASP A 153 9.30 -6.73 -5.20
N SER A 154 8.08 -6.77 -5.78
CA SER A 154 7.80 -7.57 -6.97
C SER A 154 8.71 -7.21 -8.16
N VAL A 155 9.09 -5.94 -8.31
CA VAL A 155 10.08 -5.52 -9.31
C VAL A 155 11.48 -6.04 -8.93
N CYS A 156 11.87 -5.89 -7.66
CA CYS A 156 13.17 -6.38 -7.14
C CYS A 156 13.36 -7.90 -7.30
N MET A 157 12.27 -8.68 -7.24
CA MET A 157 12.30 -10.13 -7.43
C MET A 157 12.69 -10.54 -8.86
N LYS A 158 12.42 -9.69 -9.86
CA LYS A 158 12.58 -10.03 -11.29
C LYS A 158 13.67 -9.25 -11.99
N ILE A 159 13.89 -8.00 -11.59
CA ILE A 159 14.85 -7.11 -12.22
C ILE A 159 16.04 -6.89 -11.27
N PRO A 160 17.28 -7.22 -11.69
CA PRO A 160 18.44 -6.97 -10.86
C PRO A 160 18.66 -5.46 -10.69
N GLU A 161 19.07 -5.03 -9.49
CA GLU A 161 19.32 -3.62 -9.18
C GLU A 161 20.38 -2.96 -10.08
N SER A 162 21.28 -3.77 -10.65
CA SER A 162 22.29 -3.33 -11.60
C SER A 162 21.75 -2.97 -12.99
N HIS A 163 20.48 -3.29 -13.29
CA HIS A 163 19.88 -2.98 -14.58
C HIS A 163 19.71 -1.45 -14.76
N PRO A 164 20.12 -0.83 -15.88
CA PRO A 164 20.09 0.62 -16.06
C PRO A 164 18.72 1.28 -15.82
N GLN A 165 17.63 0.56 -16.10
CA GLN A 165 16.25 1.04 -15.95
C GLN A 165 15.55 0.57 -14.67
N PHE A 166 16.26 -0.13 -13.76
CA PHE A 166 15.66 -0.65 -12.53
C PHE A 166 15.02 0.47 -11.69
N VAL A 167 15.79 1.54 -11.44
CA VAL A 167 15.33 2.69 -10.65
C VAL A 167 14.12 3.36 -11.33
N GLU A 168 14.15 3.48 -12.66
CA GLU A 168 13.05 4.09 -13.42
C GLU A 168 11.75 3.28 -13.28
N LEU A 169 11.81 1.96 -13.38
CA LEU A 169 10.65 1.09 -13.19
C LEU A 169 10.11 1.16 -11.76
N VAL A 170 10.97 1.11 -10.74
CA VAL A 170 10.58 1.25 -9.33
C VAL A 170 9.88 2.59 -9.08
N LEU A 171 10.45 3.69 -9.60
CA LEU A 171 9.85 5.01 -9.45
C LEU A 171 8.53 5.13 -10.21
N THR A 172 8.39 4.47 -11.36
CA THR A 172 7.16 4.42 -12.15
C THR A 172 6.04 3.69 -11.40
N VAL A 173 6.29 2.48 -10.90
CA VAL A 173 5.33 1.72 -10.07
C VAL A 173 4.88 2.54 -8.87
N ARG A 174 5.83 3.16 -8.16
CA ARG A 174 5.52 4.06 -7.04
C ARG A 174 4.63 5.21 -7.46
N ASN A 175 5.04 5.95 -8.50
CA ASN A 175 4.30 7.13 -8.95
C ASN A 175 2.89 6.77 -9.43
N ARG A 176 2.75 5.64 -10.11
CA ARG A 176 1.46 5.14 -10.57
C ARG A 176 0.55 4.84 -9.39
N HIS A 177 1.05 4.18 -8.35
CA HIS A 177 0.29 3.87 -7.15
C HIS A 177 -0.17 5.12 -6.41
N LEU A 178 0.70 6.14 -6.29
CA LEU A 178 0.31 7.45 -5.75
C LEU A 178 -0.82 8.09 -6.56
N ARG A 179 -0.74 8.01 -7.89
CA ARG A 179 -1.78 8.53 -8.79
C ARG A 179 -3.07 7.74 -8.66
N LEU A 180 -2.99 6.42 -8.52
CA LEU A 180 -4.15 5.53 -8.37
C LEU A 180 -4.95 5.91 -7.12
N ILE A 181 -4.27 6.12 -5.99
CA ILE A 181 -4.93 6.56 -4.75
C ILE A 181 -5.69 7.87 -5.00
N ALA A 182 -5.11 8.83 -5.72
CA ALA A 182 -5.76 10.11 -6.00
C ALA A 182 -6.91 10.01 -7.03
N GLU A 183 -6.77 9.17 -8.05
CA GLU A 183 -7.79 8.96 -9.11
C GLU A 183 -9.05 8.27 -8.58
N LEU A 184 -8.93 7.44 -7.54
CA LEU A 184 -10.05 6.72 -6.94
C LEU A 184 -10.89 7.59 -5.99
N LEU A 185 -10.45 8.81 -5.68
CA LEU A 185 -11.14 9.68 -4.73
C LEU A 185 -12.34 10.37 -5.36
N ALA A 186 -13.45 10.38 -4.60
CA ALA A 186 -14.55 11.31 -4.82
C ALA A 186 -14.06 12.75 -4.56
N PRO A 187 -14.76 13.76 -5.11
CA PRO A 187 -14.48 15.15 -4.77
C PRO A 187 -14.44 15.37 -3.26
N ASN A 188 -13.44 16.11 -2.77
CA ASN A 188 -13.16 16.31 -1.35
C ASN A 188 -12.74 15.07 -0.53
N GLY A 189 -12.66 13.88 -1.13
CA GLY A 189 -12.26 12.63 -0.48
C GLY A 189 -10.82 12.62 0.00
N PHE A 190 -10.48 11.70 0.90
CA PHE A 190 -9.16 11.57 1.51
C PHE A 190 -8.41 10.31 1.05
N GLY A 191 -7.21 10.51 0.54
CA GLY A 191 -6.28 9.43 0.21
C GLY A 191 -5.27 9.23 1.34
N LEU A 192 -5.06 7.98 1.75
CA LEU A 192 -4.09 7.58 2.77
C LEU A 192 -3.10 6.59 2.15
N LEU A 193 -1.83 6.98 2.06
CA LEU A 193 -0.74 6.03 1.82
C LEU A 193 -0.07 5.73 3.15
N ILE A 194 -0.30 4.52 3.66
CA ILE A 194 0.42 3.98 4.80
C ILE A 194 1.55 3.11 4.23
N THR A 195 2.80 3.45 4.56
CA THR A 195 3.95 2.74 4.03
C THR A 195 5.00 2.54 5.10
N ASP A 196 5.53 1.33 5.16
CA ASP A 196 6.79 1.03 5.81
C ASP A 196 7.96 1.57 4.99
N PHE A 197 9.04 1.96 5.66
CA PHE A 197 10.22 2.53 4.99
C PHE A 197 11.56 2.06 5.55
N VAL A 198 11.62 1.52 6.77
CA VAL A 198 12.83 0.90 7.36
C VAL A 198 12.46 -0.41 8.04
N SER A 199 13.33 -1.43 7.96
CA SER A 199 13.20 -2.70 8.66
C SER A 199 14.19 -2.83 9.83
N SER A 200 13.79 -3.56 10.87
CA SER A 200 14.69 -3.99 11.94
C SER A 200 15.82 -4.91 11.46
N ARG A 201 15.76 -5.42 10.23
CA ARG A 201 16.88 -6.15 9.61
C ARG A 201 18.07 -5.27 9.29
N THR A 202 17.83 -4.02 8.89
CA THR A 202 18.87 -3.05 8.53
C THR A 202 19.06 -1.98 9.59
N ALA A 203 18.12 -1.86 10.54
CA ALA A 203 18.21 -1.04 11.74
C ALA A 203 17.80 -1.84 12.98
N PRO A 204 18.66 -2.76 13.50
CA PRO A 204 18.32 -3.64 14.62
C PRO A 204 17.77 -2.93 15.85
N GLU A 205 18.20 -1.70 16.11
CA GLU A 205 17.76 -0.86 17.21
C GLU A 205 16.25 -0.54 17.15
N LEU A 206 15.63 -0.55 15.96
CA LEU A 206 14.18 -0.40 15.78
C LEU A 206 13.40 -1.45 16.59
N ALA A 207 13.96 -2.64 16.79
CA ALA A 207 13.29 -3.74 17.48
C ALA A 207 12.94 -3.39 18.95
N VAL A 208 13.78 -2.57 19.59
CA VAL A 208 13.72 -2.24 21.02
C VAL A 208 13.42 -0.78 21.31
N MET A 209 13.41 0.08 20.29
CA MET A 209 13.11 1.51 20.44
C MET A 209 11.69 1.78 20.94
N THR A 210 11.60 2.84 21.75
CA THR A 210 10.35 3.46 22.20
C THR A 210 9.74 4.36 21.11
N ALA A 211 8.46 4.72 21.24
CA ALA A 211 7.78 5.59 20.28
C ALA A 211 8.39 7.00 20.23
N GLU A 212 8.91 7.49 21.36
CA GLU A 212 9.48 8.83 21.50
C GLU A 212 10.84 8.95 20.79
N GLN A 213 11.61 7.86 20.76
CA GLN A 213 12.92 7.81 20.08
C GLN A 213 12.78 7.70 18.57
N LEU A 214 11.69 7.11 18.09
CA LEU A 214 11.53 6.71 16.70
C LEU A 214 11.61 7.86 15.68
N PRO A 215 11.01 9.05 15.90
CA PRO A 215 11.15 10.17 14.96
C PRO A 215 12.60 10.61 14.73
N VAL A 216 13.40 10.68 15.81
CA VAL A 216 14.81 11.08 15.72
C VAL A 216 15.64 10.00 15.02
N ALA A 217 15.38 8.72 15.33
CA ALA A 217 16.04 7.60 14.67
C ALA A 217 15.69 7.53 13.17
N ALA A 218 14.43 7.72 12.81
CA ALA A 218 13.97 7.73 11.42
C ALA A 218 14.68 8.80 10.57
N MET A 219 14.87 10.01 11.12
CA MET A 219 15.64 11.05 10.43
C MET A 219 17.08 10.62 10.15
N LYS A 220 17.72 9.92 11.10
CA LYS A 220 19.09 9.40 10.92
C LYS A 220 19.15 8.30 9.87
N TRP A 221 18.21 7.34 9.90
CA TRP A 221 18.15 6.29 8.88
C TRP A 221 17.95 6.88 7.49
N ILE A 222 17.06 7.87 7.36
CA ILE A 222 16.83 8.55 6.09
C ILE A 222 18.07 9.29 5.60
N ALA A 223 18.75 10.04 6.49
CA ALA A 223 20.00 10.73 6.14
C ALA A 223 21.09 9.75 5.69
N ASN A 224 21.15 8.57 6.32
CA ASN A 224 22.10 7.50 6.00
C ASN A 224 21.64 6.59 4.85
N ARG A 225 20.55 6.92 4.15
CA ARG A 225 19.96 6.11 3.07
C ARG A 225 19.58 4.68 3.47
N ASN A 226 19.31 4.46 4.76
CA ASN A 226 18.79 3.19 5.28
C ASN A 226 17.27 3.20 5.20
N PHE A 227 16.73 3.03 3.99
CA PHE A 227 15.30 2.88 3.73
C PHE A 227 15.08 2.05 2.48
N PHE A 228 13.89 1.46 2.30
CA PHE A 228 13.59 0.71 1.08
C PHE A 228 13.55 1.66 -0.14
N THR A 229 14.11 1.21 -1.26
CA THR A 229 14.14 1.99 -2.50
C THR A 229 12.74 2.48 -2.87
N GLY A 230 12.63 3.76 -3.22
CA GLY A 230 11.37 4.37 -3.65
C GLY A 230 10.46 4.90 -2.53
N VAL A 231 10.63 4.50 -1.26
CA VAL A 231 9.67 4.83 -0.18
C VAL A 231 10.19 5.78 0.90
N ASN A 232 11.17 6.63 0.58
CA ASN A 232 11.57 7.72 1.48
C ASN A 232 10.38 8.67 1.70
N PRO A 233 9.88 8.85 2.95
CA PRO A 233 8.68 9.64 3.23
C PRO A 233 8.76 11.10 2.77
N PHE A 234 9.95 11.72 2.84
CA PHE A 234 10.13 13.10 2.40
C PHE A 234 10.14 13.24 0.88
N LEU A 235 10.68 12.25 0.16
CA LEU A 235 10.64 12.23 -1.29
C LEU A 235 9.23 11.91 -1.81
N LEU A 236 8.47 11.06 -1.11
CA LEU A 236 7.06 10.81 -1.41
C LEU A 236 6.23 12.10 -1.25
N ARG A 237 6.41 12.81 -0.14
CA ARG A 237 5.79 14.13 0.07
C ARG A 237 6.20 15.12 -1.04
N GLN A 238 7.49 15.24 -1.31
CA GLN A 238 8.00 16.14 -2.35
C GLN A 238 7.39 15.79 -3.71
N ARG A 239 7.26 14.51 -4.05
CA ARG A 239 6.66 14.06 -5.30
C ARG A 239 5.22 14.52 -5.44
N PHE A 240 4.39 14.41 -4.40
CA PHE A 240 3.03 14.97 -4.41
C PHE A 240 3.03 16.48 -4.63
N GLN A 241 3.94 17.19 -3.95
CA GLN A 241 3.99 18.65 -4.01
C GLN A 241 4.57 19.22 -5.32
N GLN A 242 5.23 18.38 -6.15
CA GLN A 242 5.91 18.82 -7.38
C GLN A 242 5.33 18.19 -8.66
N SER A 243 4.54 17.13 -8.55
CA SER A 243 3.92 16.49 -9.71
C SER A 243 2.69 17.26 -10.14
N ALA A 244 2.76 17.94 -11.29
CA ALA A 244 1.60 18.64 -11.86
C ALA A 244 0.39 17.72 -12.03
N GLU A 245 0.62 16.44 -12.35
CA GLU A 245 -0.45 15.46 -12.49
C GLU A 245 -1.15 15.16 -11.16
N LEU A 246 -0.40 14.96 -10.07
CA LEU A 246 -0.98 14.72 -8.75
C LEU A 246 -1.64 15.99 -8.17
N LEU A 247 -1.01 17.15 -8.37
CA LEU A 247 -1.55 18.44 -7.92
C LEU A 247 -2.88 18.79 -8.59
N ARG A 248 -3.15 18.29 -9.80
CA ARG A 248 -4.45 18.43 -10.46
C ARG A 248 -5.55 17.58 -9.83
N LEU A 249 -5.19 16.47 -9.17
CA LEU A 249 -6.13 15.53 -8.58
C LEU A 249 -6.38 15.83 -7.11
N ALA A 250 -5.32 16.14 -6.37
CA ALA A 250 -5.36 16.27 -4.92
C ALA A 250 -4.30 17.22 -4.37
N GLU A 251 -4.59 17.76 -3.19
CA GLU A 251 -3.64 18.51 -2.38
C GLU A 251 -3.03 17.64 -1.28
N PHE A 252 -1.73 17.83 -1.02
CA PHE A 252 -1.06 17.19 0.11
C PHE A 252 -1.48 17.85 1.42
N LYS A 253 -1.89 17.05 2.41
CA LYS A 253 -2.34 17.53 3.72
C LYS A 253 -1.33 17.31 4.82
N TYR A 254 -0.81 16.09 4.94
CA TYR A 254 -0.12 15.69 6.15
C TYR A 254 0.84 14.52 5.90
N LEU A 255 1.96 14.54 6.63
CA LEU A 255 2.86 13.39 6.80
C LEU A 255 2.97 13.17 8.31
N SER A 256 2.67 11.96 8.77
CA SER A 256 2.73 11.63 10.19
C SER A 256 4.15 11.52 10.73
N LYS A 257 4.26 11.61 12.07
CA LYS A 257 5.40 11.00 12.75
C LYS A 257 5.40 9.50 12.47
N PRO A 258 6.58 8.86 12.41
CA PRO A 258 6.64 7.42 12.23
C PRO A 258 6.13 6.68 13.49
N TRP A 259 5.56 5.50 13.29
CA TRP A 259 5.26 4.53 14.34
C TRP A 259 5.89 3.18 14.00
N LYS A 260 5.90 2.27 14.97
CA LYS A 260 6.47 0.93 14.83
C LYS A 260 5.38 -0.07 14.45
N TRP A 261 5.61 -0.82 13.39
CA TRP A 261 4.80 -1.97 13.02
C TRP A 261 5.51 -3.25 13.42
N ASP A 262 4.88 -4.05 14.28
CA ASP A 262 5.38 -5.34 14.71
C ASP A 262 4.67 -6.46 13.94
N ILE A 263 5.44 -7.21 13.15
CA ILE A 263 4.95 -8.39 12.44
C ILE A 263 5.59 -9.68 12.98
N GLY A 264 6.10 -9.67 14.22
CA GLY A 264 6.79 -10.78 14.85
C GLY A 264 8.31 -10.65 14.76
N GLU A 265 8.96 -11.48 13.94
CA GLU A 265 10.42 -11.50 13.82
C GLU A 265 11.03 -10.19 13.31
N LYS A 266 10.23 -9.42 12.55
CA LYS A 266 10.62 -8.15 11.95
C LYS A 266 9.73 -7.04 12.47
N LYS A 267 10.33 -5.87 12.62
CA LYS A 267 9.60 -4.62 12.89
C LYS A 267 9.91 -3.63 11.79
N PHE A 268 8.94 -2.75 11.50
CA PHE A 268 9.12 -1.68 10.51
C PHE A 268 8.83 -0.31 11.11
N ALA A 269 9.54 0.70 10.62
CA ALA A 269 9.14 2.07 10.78
C ALA A 269 8.12 2.39 9.67
N VAL A 270 6.95 2.88 10.07
CA VAL A 270 5.81 3.15 9.19
C VAL A 270 5.39 4.61 9.36
N CYS A 271 4.91 5.24 8.28
CA CYS A 271 4.25 6.53 8.34
C CYS A 271 3.01 6.55 7.45
N VAL A 272 2.15 7.56 7.62
CA VAL A 272 1.06 7.86 6.69
C VAL A 272 1.28 9.19 6.00
N LEU A 273 1.02 9.20 4.69
CA LEU A 273 0.82 10.41 3.90
C LEU A 273 -0.68 10.57 3.63
N THR A 274 -1.20 11.76 3.91
CA THR A 274 -2.61 12.09 3.66
C THR A 274 -2.69 13.14 2.57
N ILE A 275 -3.53 12.86 1.58
CA ILE A 275 -3.93 13.78 0.52
C ILE A 275 -5.44 14.01 0.57
N ARG A 276 -5.92 15.09 -0.03
CA ARG A 276 -7.34 15.37 -0.20
C ARG A 276 -7.63 15.74 -1.65
N ALA A 277 -8.59 15.07 -2.27
CA ALA A 277 -9.05 15.42 -3.61
C ALA A 277 -9.65 16.82 -3.64
N HIS A 278 -9.53 17.49 -4.78
CA HIS A 278 -10.21 18.77 -5.01
C HIS A 278 -11.74 18.56 -5.08
N ALA A 279 -12.49 19.65 -4.94
CA ALA A 279 -13.94 19.66 -5.07
C ALA A 279 -14.40 19.55 -6.53
#